data_AF-A0A1G9PMF2-F1
#
_entry.id   AF-A0A1G9PMF2-F1
#
_cell.length_a   1.000
_cell.length_b   1.000
_cell.length_c   1.000
_cell.angle_alpha   90.00
_cell.angle_beta   90.00
_cell.angle_gamma   90.00
#
_symmetry.space_group_name_H-M   'P 1'
#
loop_
_entity.id
_entity.type
_entity.pdbx_description
1 polymer ?
#
loop_
_entity_poly.entity_id
_entity_poly.type
_entity_poly.pdbx_seq_one_letter_code
_entity_poly.pdbx_strand_id
1 'polypeptide(L)'
;MNNDKNNKESAAGISEQLSIDYESEYDLSEDLKFEDALEKLEEIVNELEGEMLSLEESVEKFTIGMKLIQHCQQELNKAEGKVEQVLEEHGELKEIIPYDGLVEDDEE
;
A
#
# COMPACT_ATOMS: atom_id res chain seq x y z
N MET A 1 26.84 57.17 8.17
CA MET A 1 27.59 55.91 8.00
C MET A 1 26.98 55.16 6.84
N ASN A 2 27.64 55.20 5.67
CA ASN A 2 27.34 54.33 4.54
C ASN A 2 28.01 52.98 4.79
N ASN A 3 27.34 51.88 4.46
CA ASN A 3 28.06 50.69 4.04
C ASN A 3 27.18 49.90 3.05
N ASP A 4 27.46 50.18 1.78
CA ASP A 4 27.28 49.27 0.67
C ASP A 4 27.85 47.89 1.00
N LYS A 5 27.04 46.85 0.84
CA LYS A 5 27.50 45.57 0.29
C LYS A 5 26.47 45.07 -0.71
N ASN A 6 26.65 45.56 -1.93
CA ASN A 6 26.44 44.87 -3.21
C ASN A 6 26.21 43.37 -3.07
N ASN A 7 25.05 42.90 -3.54
CA ASN A 7 24.88 42.29 -4.87
C ASN A 7 25.66 40.98 -5.04
N LYS A 8 24.90 39.87 -5.03
CA LYS A 8 25.18 38.70 -5.85
C LYS A 8 23.89 38.30 -6.56
N GLU A 9 23.66 38.89 -7.71
CA GLU A 9 22.99 38.23 -8.81
C GLU A 9 23.74 36.92 -9.12
N SER A 10 23.03 35.79 -9.07
CA SER A 10 23.35 34.67 -9.94
C SER A 10 22.03 34.04 -10.36
N ALA A 11 21.84 34.04 -11.67
CA ALA A 11 20.67 33.56 -12.36
C ALA A 11 20.41 32.07 -12.10
N ALA A 12 19.18 31.77 -11.75
CA ALA A 12 18.45 30.56 -12.14
C ALA A 12 16.95 30.93 -11.95
N GLY A 13 16.16 31.31 -12.95
CA GLY A 13 16.19 30.82 -14.31
C GLY A 13 15.88 29.32 -14.27
N ILE A 14 14.61 28.96 -14.50
CA ILE A 14 14.05 27.59 -14.55
C ILE A 14 13.67 26.98 -13.18
N SER A 15 12.74 27.59 -12.46
CA SER A 15 11.89 26.85 -11.49
C SER A 15 10.40 26.94 -11.87
N GLU A 16 10.16 27.21 -13.13
CA GLU A 16 8.87 27.00 -13.78
C GLU A 16 9.04 25.68 -14.56
N GLN A 17 8.10 24.76 -14.38
CA GLN A 17 8.07 23.39 -14.91
C GLN A 17 8.78 22.30 -14.09
N LEU A 18 8.15 21.92 -12.97
CA LEU A 18 7.67 20.55 -12.81
C LEU A 18 6.56 20.51 -11.75
N SER A 19 5.41 21.10 -12.10
CA SER A 19 4.13 20.61 -11.59
C SER A 19 3.94 19.23 -12.22
N ILE A 20 4.52 18.22 -11.58
CA ILE A 20 4.10 16.86 -11.80
C ILE A 20 2.99 16.66 -10.78
N ASP A 21 1.78 16.62 -11.32
CA ASP A 21 0.52 16.39 -10.65
C ASP A 21 0.45 14.88 -10.32
N TYR A 22 1.49 14.36 -9.65
CA TYR A 22 1.49 13.03 -9.04
C TYR A 22 0.69 13.13 -7.75
N GLU A 23 -0.61 13.43 -7.90
CA GLU A 23 -1.56 13.15 -6.85
C GLU A 23 -1.54 11.63 -6.69
N SER A 24 -0.97 11.17 -5.59
CA SER A 24 -1.03 9.77 -5.20
C SER A 24 -2.51 9.38 -5.07
N GLU A 25 -3.06 8.73 -6.10
CA GLU A 25 -4.47 8.29 -6.16
C GLU A 25 -4.79 7.15 -5.17
N TYR A 26 -3.82 6.78 -4.34
CA TYR A 26 -3.95 5.69 -3.38
C TYR A 26 -4.08 6.25 -1.97
N ASP A 27 -5.33 6.57 -1.59
CA ASP A 27 -5.66 6.81 -0.19
C ASP A 27 -5.46 5.50 0.59
N LEU A 28 -4.31 5.42 1.27
CA LEU A 28 -3.92 4.40 2.23
C LEU A 28 -4.14 4.95 3.65
N SER A 29 -5.37 5.37 3.95
CA SER A 29 -5.76 5.77 5.29
C SER A 29 -5.81 4.56 6.23
N GLU A 30 -5.50 4.75 7.52
CA GLU A 30 -5.54 3.67 8.53
C GLU A 30 -6.94 3.07 8.73
N ASP A 31 -7.98 3.68 8.17
CA ASP A 31 -9.38 3.26 8.23
C ASP A 31 -9.86 2.51 6.97
N LEU A 32 -8.96 2.16 6.04
CA LEU A 32 -9.33 1.39 4.85
C LEU A 32 -9.91 0.03 5.26
N LYS A 33 -11.11 -0.33 4.76
CA LYS A 33 -11.70 -1.62 5.09
C LYS A 33 -11.02 -2.74 4.32
N PHE A 34 -11.10 -3.96 4.85
CA PHE A 34 -10.58 -5.16 4.19
C PHE A 34 -11.08 -5.30 2.74
N GLU A 35 -12.39 -5.22 2.52
CA GLU A 35 -12.97 -5.38 1.18
C GLU A 35 -12.48 -4.31 0.20
N ASP A 36 -12.40 -3.06 0.64
CA ASP A 36 -11.92 -1.94 -0.17
C ASP A 36 -10.42 -2.11 -0.50
N ALA A 37 -9.62 -2.65 0.44
CA ALA A 37 -8.22 -2.94 0.21
C ALA A 37 -8.01 -4.11 -0.76
N LEU A 38 -8.87 -5.12 -0.69
CA LEU A 38 -8.85 -6.28 -1.58
C LEU A 38 -9.25 -5.88 -3.01
N GLU A 39 -10.32 -5.09 -3.17
CA GLU A 39 -10.75 -4.56 -4.47
C GLU A 39 -9.62 -3.75 -5.14
N LYS A 40 -9.00 -2.83 -4.41
CA LYS A 40 -7.84 -2.07 -4.91
C LYS A 40 -6.65 -2.96 -5.28
N LEU A 41 -6.43 -4.05 -4.54
CA LEU A 41 -5.35 -4.99 -4.83
C LEU A 41 -5.62 -5.73 -6.14
N GLU A 42 -6.85 -6.17 -6.37
CA GLU A 42 -7.28 -6.79 -7.62
C GLU A 42 -7.12 -5.83 -8.82
N GLU A 43 -7.52 -4.56 -8.65
CA GLU A 43 -7.30 -3.52 -9.66
C GLU A 43 -5.82 -3.36 -10.00
N ILE A 44 -4.95 -3.27 -8.99
CA ILE A 44 -3.50 -3.18 -9.18
C ILE A 44 -2.94 -4.41 -9.90
N VAL A 45 -3.39 -5.61 -9.56
CA VAL A 45 -2.95 -6.84 -10.25
C VAL A 45 -3.37 -6.80 -11.71
N ASN A 46 -4.62 -6.44 -12.00
CA ASN A 46 -5.12 -6.31 -13.37
C ASN A 46 -4.32 -5.28 -14.18
N GLU A 47 -3.96 -4.15 -13.56
CA GLU A 47 -3.11 -3.15 -14.20
C GLU A 47 -1.70 -3.69 -14.45
N LEU A 48 -1.08 -4.34 -13.46
CA LEU A 48 0.25 -4.95 -13.56
C LEU A 48 0.36 -6.03 -14.65
N GLU A 49 -0.72 -6.72 -14.94
CA GLU A 49 -0.81 -7.70 -16.05
C GLU A 49 -0.94 -7.02 -17.43
N GLY A 50 -1.21 -5.72 -17.48
CA GLY A 50 -1.37 -4.95 -18.70
C GLY A 50 -0.08 -4.74 -19.49
N GLU A 51 -0.17 -4.77 -20.82
CA GLU A 51 0.99 -4.69 -21.74
C GLU A 51 1.62 -3.28 -21.88
N MET A 52 1.00 -2.24 -21.32
CA MET A 52 1.38 -0.82 -21.56
C MET A 52 1.89 -0.07 -20.31
N LEU A 53 2.29 -0.76 -19.24
CA LEU A 53 2.91 -0.10 -18.09
C LEU A 53 4.38 0.25 -18.36
N SER A 54 4.78 1.47 -18.02
CA SER A 54 6.19 1.81 -17.89
C SER A 54 6.80 1.17 -16.63
N LEU A 55 8.12 1.02 -16.62
CA LEU A 55 8.84 0.47 -15.46
C LEU A 55 8.57 1.24 -14.16
N GLU A 56 8.51 2.58 -14.24
CA GLU A 56 8.26 3.42 -13.06
C GLU A 56 6.86 3.17 -12.49
N GLU A 57 5.85 3.09 -13.36
CA GLU A 57 4.47 2.77 -12.97
C GLU A 57 4.38 1.35 -12.39
N SER A 58 5.04 0.36 -13.01
CA SER A 58 5.07 -1.01 -12.48
C SER A 58 5.65 -1.06 -11.06
N VAL A 59 6.73 -0.32 -10.80
CA VAL A 59 7.36 -0.27 -9.47
C VAL A 59 6.46 0.41 -8.44
N GLU A 60 5.77 1.48 -8.83
CA GLU A 60 4.83 2.17 -7.95
C GLU A 60 3.65 1.25 -7.59
N LYS A 61 2.98 0.69 -8.60
CA LYS A 61 1.82 -0.21 -8.43
C LYS A 61 2.19 -1.43 -7.59
N PHE A 62 3.36 -2.02 -7.82
CA PHE A 62 3.89 -3.10 -6.98
C PHE A 62 4.05 -2.68 -5.53
N THR A 63 4.63 -1.50 -5.28
CA THR A 63 4.84 -0.97 -3.92
C THR A 63 3.51 -0.75 -3.20
N ILE A 64 2.49 -0.25 -3.91
CA ILE A 64 1.16 -0.07 -3.35
C ILE A 64 0.50 -1.43 -3.08
N GLY A 65 0.59 -2.37 -4.02
CA GLY A 65 0.08 -3.74 -3.85
C GLY A 65 0.67 -4.42 -2.62
N MET A 66 1.97 -4.27 -2.36
CA MET A 66 2.61 -4.77 -1.14
C MET A 66 2.02 -4.18 0.14
N LYS A 67 1.70 -2.87 0.15
CA LYS A 67 1.06 -2.24 1.31
C LYS A 67 -0.37 -2.73 1.51
N LEU A 68 -1.14 -2.93 0.44
CA LEU A 68 -2.49 -3.49 0.52
C LEU A 68 -2.47 -4.92 1.05
N ILE A 69 -1.53 -5.77 0.60
CA ILE A 69 -1.35 -7.12 1.12
C ILE A 69 -1.05 -7.09 2.62
N GLN A 70 -0.14 -6.21 3.07
CA GLN A 70 0.16 -6.06 4.49
C GLN A 70 -1.07 -5.64 5.29
N HIS A 71 -1.88 -4.73 4.76
CA HIS A 71 -3.13 -4.30 5.39
C HIS A 71 -4.14 -5.44 5.49
N CYS A 72 -4.37 -6.17 4.41
CA CYS A 72 -5.28 -7.32 4.38
C CYS A 72 -4.85 -8.38 5.40
N GLN A 73 -3.56 -8.71 5.49
CA GLN A 73 -3.06 -9.66 6.49
C GLN A 73 -3.29 -9.17 7.92
N GLN A 74 -3.11 -7.87 8.18
CA GLN A 74 -3.36 -7.31 9.51
C GLN A 74 -4.85 -7.41 9.89
N GLU A 75 -5.76 -7.12 8.96
CA GLU A 75 -7.20 -7.27 9.20
C GLU A 75 -7.61 -8.72 9.43
N LEU A 76 -7.05 -9.66 8.66
CA LEU A 76 -7.27 -11.10 8.87
C LEU A 76 -6.77 -11.56 10.24
N ASN A 77 -5.56 -11.18 10.64
CA ASN A 77 -5.01 -11.50 11.96
C ASN A 77 -5.87 -10.94 13.10
N LYS A 78 -6.40 -9.71 12.94
CA LYS A 78 -7.34 -9.12 13.92
C LYS A 78 -8.64 -9.90 13.99
N ALA A 79 -9.16 -10.39 12.87
CA ALA A 79 -10.37 -11.21 12.83
C ALA A 79 -10.12 -12.58 13.49
N GLU A 80 -9.00 -13.22 13.20
CA GLU A 80 -8.58 -14.49 13.80
C GLU A 80 -8.52 -14.39 15.32
N GLY A 81 -7.85 -13.37 15.87
CA GLY A 81 -7.78 -13.18 17.33
C GLY A 81 -9.14 -12.95 17.99
N LYS A 82 -10.10 -12.33 17.28
CA LYS A 82 -11.49 -12.20 17.78
C LYS A 82 -12.20 -13.56 17.80
N VAL A 83 -11.99 -14.39 16.78
CA VAL A 83 -12.56 -15.74 16.74
C VAL A 83 -11.96 -16.61 17.84
N GLU A 84 -10.64 -16.55 18.04
CA GLU A 84 -9.94 -17.24 19.12
C GLU A 84 -10.53 -16.90 20.48
N GLN A 85 -10.68 -15.60 20.78
CA GLN A 85 -11.29 -15.15 22.04
C GLN A 85 -12.71 -15.72 22.23
N VAL A 86 -13.54 -15.74 21.20
CA VAL A 86 -14.90 -16.28 21.29
C VAL A 86 -14.88 -17.79 21.56
N LEU A 87 -13.98 -18.54 20.91
CA LEU A 87 -13.86 -19.98 21.12
C LEU A 87 -13.28 -20.34 22.51
N GLU A 88 -12.36 -19.53 23.03
CA GLU A 88 -11.86 -19.61 24.41
C GLU A 88 -13.00 -19.47 25.43
N GLU A 89 -13.83 -18.45 25.25
CA GLU A 89 -14.97 -18.16 26.14
C GLU A 89 -15.98 -19.31 26.17
N HIS A 90 -16.11 -20.08 25.09
CA HIS A 90 -17.04 -21.21 24.97
C HIS A 90 -16.40 -22.58 25.24
N GLY A 91 -15.09 -22.63 25.52
CA GLY A 91 -14.36 -23.87 25.81
C GLY A 91 -14.22 -24.81 24.61
N GLU A 92 -14.31 -24.28 23.39
CA GLU A 92 -14.32 -25.07 22.14
C GLU A 92 -13.01 -24.96 21.33
N LEU A 93 -11.95 -24.34 21.88
CA LEU A 93 -10.68 -24.21 21.16
C LEU A 93 -10.11 -25.57 20.72
N LYS A 94 -10.21 -25.81 19.41
CA LYS A 94 -9.24 -26.62 18.67
C LYS A 94 -8.26 -25.63 18.06
N GLU A 95 -6.98 -25.95 18.17
CA GLU A 95 -5.85 -25.20 17.62
C GLU A 95 -6.22 -24.45 16.34
N ILE A 96 -6.17 -23.12 16.38
CA ILE A 96 -6.37 -22.28 15.20
C ILE A 96 -5.03 -22.24 14.45
N ILE A 97 -5.09 -22.55 13.15
CA ILE A 97 -3.94 -22.47 12.27
C ILE A 97 -3.91 -21.06 11.69
N PRO A 98 -2.84 -20.28 11.90
CA PRO A 98 -2.70 -18.95 11.33
C PRO A 98 -2.79 -19.00 9.81
N TYR A 99 -3.51 -18.04 9.22
CA TYR A 99 -3.52 -17.88 7.77
C TYR A 99 -2.15 -17.38 7.30
N ASP A 100 -1.34 -18.27 6.72
CA ASP A 100 0.00 -17.95 6.20
C ASP A 100 -0.01 -17.49 4.73
N GLY A 101 -1.18 -17.51 4.08
CA GLY A 101 -1.34 -17.11 2.68
C GLY A 101 -0.68 -18.05 1.67
N LEU A 102 -0.11 -19.18 2.11
CA LEU A 102 0.45 -20.21 1.26
C LEU A 102 -0.58 -21.32 1.15
N VAL A 103 -1.44 -21.24 0.15
CA VAL A 103 -2.15 -22.45 -0.29
C VAL A 103 -1.08 -23.32 -0.93
N GLU A 104 -0.64 -24.36 -0.23
CA GLU A 104 0.08 -25.44 -0.91
C GLU A 104 -0.91 -25.98 -1.94
N ASP A 105 -0.65 -25.70 -3.23
CA ASP A 105 -1.37 -26.35 -4.32
C ASP A 105 -1.13 -27.86 -4.14
N ASP A 106 -2.09 -28.54 -3.50
CA ASP A 106 -2.19 -29.99 -3.51
C ASP A 106 -2.47 -30.39 -4.96
N GLU A 107 -1.40 -30.49 -5.78
CA GLU A 107 -1.44 -31.16 -7.08
C GLU A 107 -1.83 -32.64 -6.83
N GLU A 108 -3.11 -32.97 -7.04
CA GLU A 108 -3.59 -34.35 -7.25
C GLU A 108 -3.28 -34.86 -8.67
#